data_AF-F4W3R7-F1
#
_entry.id   AF-F4W3R7-F1
#
_cell.length_a   1.000
_cell.length_b   1.000
_cell.length_c   1.000
_cell.angle_alpha   90.00
_cell.angle_beta   90.00
_cell.angle_gamma   90.00
#
_symmetry.space_group_name_H-M   'P 1'
#
loop_
_entity.id
_entity.type
_entity.pdbx_description
1 polymer ?
#
loop_
_entity_poly.entity_id
_entity_poly.type
_entity_poly.pdbx_seq_one_letter_code
_entity_poly.pdbx_strand_id
1 'polypeptide(L)'
;FETGFVPPNINYTSPRKDIDALLNGSIRVIQEQMPLKNGCVGINCYGFGGSNAHMLLKWNPKQKINNGAPNDDLPRLVILSGRTEESVKLFLNDVSLDFLKIFRYYFE
;
A
#
# COMPACT_ATOMS: atom_id res chain seq x y z
N PHE A 1 -1.80 -1.51 -2.43
CA PHE A 1 -1.16 -1.16 -3.71
C PHE A 1 0.23 -1.76 -3.80
N GLU A 2 1.12 -1.35 -2.91
CA GLU A 2 2.53 -1.77 -2.86
C GLU A 2 2.78 -3.28 -2.75
N THR A 3 1.87 -4.03 -2.14
CA THR A 3 1.96 -5.50 -2.03
C THR A 3 1.30 -6.22 -3.21
N GLY A 4 0.56 -5.52 -4.07
CA GLY A 4 -0.21 -6.09 -5.17
C GLY A 4 -1.57 -6.68 -4.81
N PHE A 5 -1.97 -6.65 -3.52
CA PHE A 5 -3.21 -7.29 -3.06
C PHE A 5 -4.10 -6.36 -2.23
N VAL A 6 -5.40 -6.66 -2.24
CA VAL A 6 -6.40 -6.14 -1.30
C VAL A 6 -6.55 -7.15 -0.16
N PRO A 7 -6.38 -6.73 1.10
CA PRO A 7 -6.52 -7.63 2.24
C PRO A 7 -7.99 -8.03 2.47
N PRO A 8 -8.23 -9.18 3.11
CA PRO A 8 -9.58 -9.62 3.43
C PRO A 8 -10.18 -8.82 4.59
N ASN A 9 -11.50 -8.61 4.53
CA ASN A 9 -12.31 -8.16 5.64
C ASN A 9 -12.50 -9.30 6.65
N ILE A 10 -12.37 -8.97 7.94
CA ILE A 10 -12.69 -9.87 9.04
C ILE A 10 -14.18 -9.83 9.39
N ASN A 11 -14.67 -10.86 10.09
CA ASN A 11 -16.01 -10.95 10.66
C ASN A 11 -17.18 -10.92 9.65
N TYR A 12 -16.93 -11.20 8.37
CA TYR A 12 -17.98 -11.36 7.38
C TYR A 12 -18.35 -12.85 7.25
N THR A 13 -19.53 -13.24 7.75
CA THR A 13 -19.97 -14.64 7.77
C THR A 13 -21.16 -14.91 6.83
N SER A 14 -22.07 -13.95 6.70
CA SER A 14 -23.18 -14.04 5.75
C SER A 14 -23.56 -12.65 5.23
N PRO A 15 -24.05 -12.55 3.97
CA PRO A 15 -24.47 -11.29 3.41
C PRO A 15 -25.70 -10.76 4.14
N ARG A 16 -25.76 -9.44 4.29
CA ARG A 16 -26.96 -8.76 4.77
C ARG A 16 -28.09 -8.94 3.76
N LYS A 17 -29.23 -9.46 4.23
CA LYS A 17 -30.38 -9.80 3.38
C LYS A 17 -31.15 -8.59 2.84
N ASP A 18 -30.91 -7.42 3.42
CA ASP A 18 -31.49 -6.13 3.04
C ASP A 18 -30.67 -5.38 1.98
N ILE A 19 -29.56 -5.96 1.51
CA ILE A 19 -28.69 -5.34 0.49
C ILE A 19 -28.62 -6.25 -0.73
N ASP A 20 -29.48 -5.99 -1.72
CA ASP A 20 -29.56 -6.78 -2.95
C ASP A 20 -28.23 -6.92 -3.69
N ALA A 21 -27.40 -5.87 -3.67
CA ALA A 21 -26.10 -5.87 -4.33
C ALA A 21 -25.13 -6.92 -3.77
N LEU A 22 -25.25 -7.26 -2.49
CA LEU A 22 -24.47 -8.33 -1.86
C LEU A 22 -25.06 -9.71 -2.19
N LEU A 23 -26.39 -9.82 -2.30
CA LEU A 23 -27.07 -11.08 -2.61
C LEU A 23 -26.87 -11.50 -4.08
N ASN A 24 -26.99 -10.54 -5.00
CA ASN A 24 -26.80 -10.79 -6.44
C ASN A 24 -25.33 -10.77 -6.86
N GLY A 25 -24.41 -10.40 -5.95
CA GLY A 25 -22.96 -10.43 -6.17
C GLY A 25 -22.41 -9.34 -7.08
N SER A 26 -23.19 -8.29 -7.37
CA SER A 26 -22.73 -7.08 -8.08
C SER A 26 -21.72 -6.28 -7.24
N ILE A 27 -21.85 -6.33 -5.92
CA ILE A 27 -20.85 -5.88 -4.95
C ILE A 27 -20.41 -7.09 -4.14
N ARG A 28 -19.09 -7.24 -3.93
CA ARG A 28 -18.51 -8.38 -3.21
C ARG A 28 -17.62 -7.89 -2.08
N VAL A 29 -17.83 -8.45 -0.89
CA VAL A 29 -16.90 -8.27 0.23
C VAL A 29 -15.69 -9.16 -0.01
N ILE A 30 -14.49 -8.61 0.16
CA ILE A 30 -13.24 -9.35 0.01
C ILE A 30 -13.04 -10.23 1.24
N GLN A 31 -13.27 -11.54 1.11
CA GLN A 31 -13.12 -12.52 2.21
C GLN A 31 -11.76 -13.20 2.22
N GLU A 32 -11.05 -13.17 1.08
CA GLU A 32 -9.71 -13.71 0.91
C GLU A 32 -8.84 -12.68 0.19
N GLN A 33 -7.51 -12.80 0.34
CA GLN A 33 -6.56 -11.90 -0.31
C GLN A 33 -6.81 -11.85 -1.82
N MET A 34 -7.20 -10.68 -2.32
CA MET A 34 -7.57 -10.50 -3.73
C MET A 34 -6.46 -9.75 -4.49
N PRO A 35 -6.00 -10.24 -5.65
CA PRO A 35 -5.10 -9.47 -6.51
C PRO A 35 -5.74 -8.15 -6.93
N LEU A 36 -5.03 -7.04 -6.75
CA LEU A 36 -5.53 -5.73 -7.15
C LEU A 36 -5.46 -5.59 -8.67
N LYS A 37 -6.61 -5.38 -9.32
CA LYS A 37 -6.73 -5.19 -10.78
C LYS A 37 -7.22 -3.77 -11.08
N ASN A 38 -6.75 -3.18 -12.17
CA ASN A 38 -7.29 -1.95 -12.77
C ASN A 38 -7.09 -0.62 -12.01
N GLY A 39 -6.35 -0.61 -10.90
CA GLY A 39 -5.66 0.56 -10.36
C GLY A 39 -6.49 1.76 -9.89
N CYS A 40 -7.82 1.75 -9.99
CA CYS A 40 -8.68 2.83 -9.46
C CYS A 40 -9.37 2.36 -8.18
N VAL A 41 -9.31 3.16 -7.11
CA VAL A 41 -9.87 2.82 -5.80
C VAL A 41 -10.65 4.00 -5.25
N GLY A 42 -11.89 3.76 -4.86
CA GLY A 42 -12.71 4.71 -4.13
C GLY A 42 -12.56 4.54 -2.62
N ILE A 43 -12.52 5.66 -1.89
CA ILE A 43 -12.51 5.69 -0.42
C ILE A 43 -13.67 6.58 0.04
N ASN A 44 -14.49 6.06 0.94
CA ASN A 44 -15.64 6.76 1.53
C ASN A 44 -15.39 7.04 3.00
N CYS A 45 -15.85 8.20 3.48
CA CYS A 45 -15.89 8.55 4.90
C CYS A 45 -17.19 9.32 5.21
N TYR A 46 -17.97 8.82 6.15
CA TYR A 46 -19.26 9.41 6.56
C TYR A 46 -19.25 9.65 8.07
N GLY A 47 -19.26 10.92 8.47
CA GLY A 47 -19.28 11.32 9.88
C GLY A 47 -20.71 11.36 10.41
N PHE A 48 -20.89 10.96 11.68
CA PHE A 48 -22.20 10.95 12.34
C PHE A 48 -22.93 12.30 12.30
N GLY A 49 -22.20 13.42 12.29
CA GLY A 49 -22.77 14.78 12.13
C GLY A 49 -23.27 15.10 10.72
N GLY A 50 -23.30 14.14 9.80
CA GLY A 50 -23.79 14.30 8.42
C GLY A 50 -22.75 14.79 7.42
N SER A 51 -21.49 14.95 7.82
CA SER A 51 -20.40 15.30 6.91
C SER A 51 -19.95 14.08 6.10
N ASN A 52 -19.86 14.24 4.79
CA ASN A 52 -19.50 13.16 3.87
C ASN A 52 -18.27 13.55 3.04
N ALA A 53 -17.36 12.60 2.83
CA ALA A 53 -16.21 12.75 1.96
C ALA A 53 -16.02 11.50 1.08
N HIS A 54 -15.62 11.73 -0.16
CA HIS A 54 -15.26 10.70 -1.13
C HIS A 54 -13.95 11.06 -1.82
N MET A 55 -13.07 10.07 -2.00
CA MET A 55 -11.82 10.25 -2.71
C MET A 55 -11.63 9.11 -3.72
N LEU A 56 -11.18 9.49 -4.92
CA LEU A 56 -10.74 8.55 -5.95
C LEU A 56 -9.21 8.56 -6.00
N LEU A 57 -8.62 7.38 -5.87
CA LEU A 57 -7.19 7.16 -6.01
C LEU A 57 -6.91 6.38 -7.27
N LYS A 58 -5.89 6.82 -8.02
CA LYS A 58 -5.32 6.07 -9.14
C LYS A 58 -3.93 5.58 -8.75
N TRP A 59 -3.70 4.30 -8.89
CA TRP A 59 -2.39 3.68 -8.70
C TRP A 59 -1.40 4.28 -9.73
N ASN A 60 -0.25 4.74 -9.25
CA ASN A 60 0.97 4.98 -10.02
C ASN A 60 1.45 3.73 -10.80
N PRO A 61 1.30 3.67 -12.13
CA PRO A 61 1.67 2.50 -12.92
C PRO A 61 3.19 2.29 -13.04
N LYS A 62 4.02 3.22 -12.56
CA LYS A 62 5.48 3.15 -12.65
C LYS A 62 5.99 1.94 -11.87
N GLN A 63 6.49 0.95 -12.60
CA GLN A 63 7.22 -0.18 -12.05
C GLN A 63 8.68 0.22 -11.86
N LYS A 64 9.29 -0.18 -10.74
CA LYS A 64 10.73 0.02 -10.54
C LYS A 64 11.50 -0.98 -11.37
N ILE A 65 12.46 -0.49 -12.16
CA ILE A 65 13.42 -1.34 -12.87
C ILE A 65 14.32 -2.00 -11.82
N ASN A 66 14.54 -3.32 -11.94
CA ASN A 66 15.39 -4.09 -11.03
C ASN A 66 15.03 -3.89 -9.53
N ASN A 67 13.74 -3.74 -9.21
CA ASN A 67 13.25 -3.39 -7.86
C ASN A 67 13.86 -2.12 -7.24
N GLY A 68 14.49 -1.26 -8.06
CA GLY A 68 15.20 -0.07 -7.62
C GLY A 68 16.71 -0.27 -7.40
N ALA A 69 17.27 -1.45 -7.69
CA ALA A 69 18.71 -1.66 -7.61
C ALA A 69 19.43 -1.01 -8.81
N PRO A 70 20.59 -0.38 -8.58
CA PRO A 70 21.50 0.01 -9.64
C PRO A 70 21.87 -1.18 -10.53
N ASN A 71 22.23 -0.91 -11.78
CA ASN A 71 22.73 -1.90 -12.72
C ASN A 71 24.26 -1.76 -12.91
N ASP A 72 24.97 -1.42 -11.83
CA ASP A 72 26.41 -1.18 -11.79
C ASP A 72 26.99 -1.61 -10.43
N ASP A 73 28.32 -1.77 -10.38
CA ASP A 73 29.06 -2.20 -9.19
C ASP A 73 29.70 -1.02 -8.44
N LEU A 74 29.17 0.19 -8.61
CA LEU A 74 29.77 1.38 -8.02
C LEU A 74 29.31 1.58 -6.57
N PRO A 75 30.22 1.92 -5.65
CA PRO A 75 29.85 2.22 -4.27
C PRO A 75 28.96 3.47 -4.20
N ARG A 76 28.05 3.49 -3.22
CA ARG A 76 27.09 4.56 -3.00
C ARG A 76 27.20 5.09 -1.58
N LEU A 77 27.32 6.41 -1.46
CA LEU A 77 27.34 7.09 -0.18
C LEU A 77 25.91 7.34 0.29
N VAL A 78 25.57 6.80 1.46
CA VAL A 78 24.29 7.06 2.13
C VAL A 78 24.58 7.91 3.37
N ILE A 79 23.98 9.10 3.44
CA ILE A 79 24.11 10.01 4.58
C ILE A 79 22.78 10.01 5.32
N LEU A 80 22.83 9.77 6.63
CA LEU A 80 21.65 9.66 7.48
C LEU A 80 21.85 10.50 8.74
N SER A 81 20.75 10.97 9.29
CA SER A 81 20.70 11.64 10.59
C SER A 81 19.46 11.16 11.33
N GLY A 82 19.57 10.95 12.64
CA GLY A 82 18.47 10.53 13.50
C GLY A 82 18.52 11.25 14.83
N ARG A 83 17.34 11.42 15.46
CA ARG A 83 17.21 12.06 16.78
C ARG A 83 17.81 11.24 17.92
N THR A 84 18.01 9.93 17.71
CA THR A 84 18.64 8.99 18.63
C THR A 84 19.59 8.07 17.87
N GLU A 85 20.54 7.47 18.59
CA GLU A 85 21.50 6.52 18.02
C GLU A 85 20.78 5.28 17.46
N GLU A 86 19.75 4.80 18.14
CA GLU A 86 18.94 3.65 17.72
C GLU A 86 18.26 3.90 16.38
N SER A 87 17.75 5.12 16.16
CA SER A 87 17.13 5.48 14.88
C SER A 87 18.14 5.39 13.73
N VAL A 88 19.36 5.91 13.92
CA VAL A 88 20.42 5.82 12.90
C VAL A 88 20.80 4.37 12.64
N LYS A 89 20.94 3.55 13.69
CA LYS A 89 21.25 2.12 13.57
C LYS A 89 20.17 1.35 12.81
N LEU A 90 18.89 1.60 13.09
CA LEU A 90 17.78 0.95 12.38
C LEU A 90 17.80 1.30 10.89
N PHE A 91 17.98 2.57 10.54
CA PHE A 91 18.07 2.97 9.13
C PHE A 91 19.29 2.37 8.43
N LEU A 92 20.46 2.33 9.08
CA LEU A 92 21.66 1.70 8.52
C LEU A 92 21.46 0.18 8.29
N ASN A 93 20.78 -0.49 9.21
CA ASN A 93 20.44 -1.91 9.05
C ASN A 93 19.46 -2.11 7.88
N ASP A 94 18.42 -1.28 7.76
CA ASP A 94 17.49 -1.36 6.63
C ASP A 94 18.18 -1.10 5.28
N VAL A 95 19.12 -0.15 5.25
CA VAL A 95 19.93 0.21 4.06
C VAL A 95 20.86 -0.93 3.65
N SER A 96 21.50 -1.59 4.62
CA SER A 96 22.48 -2.66 4.36
C SER A 96 21.82 -3.99 4.01
N LEU A 97 20.68 -4.31 4.64
CA LEU A 97 19.92 -5.54 4.37
C LEU A 97 19.13 -5.45 3.06
N ASP A 98 18.64 -4.26 2.71
CA ASP A 98 17.82 -4.01 1.54
C ASP A 98 18.18 -2.67 0.89
N PHE A 99 19.31 -2.62 0.17
CA PHE A 99 19.72 -1.45 -0.61
C PHE A 99 18.62 -0.98 -1.60
N LEU A 100 17.73 -1.91 -1.98
CA LEU A 100 16.51 -1.73 -2.77
C LEU A 100 15.43 -0.84 -2.12
N LYS A 101 15.37 -0.77 -0.78
CA LYS A 101 14.31 -0.04 -0.06
C LYS A 101 14.55 1.47 0.02
N ILE A 102 15.80 1.95 -0.05
CA ILE A 102 16.12 3.38 0.13
C ILE A 102 15.56 4.22 -1.01
N PHE A 103 15.61 3.71 -2.24
CA PHE A 103 14.96 4.34 -3.40
C PHE A 103 13.43 4.26 -3.37
N ARG A 104 12.81 3.79 -2.26
CA ARG A 104 11.36 3.72 -2.06
C ARG A 104 10.78 4.94 -1.34
N TYR A 105 11.61 5.75 -0.68
CA TYR A 105 11.14 6.89 0.10
C TYR A 105 11.57 8.27 -0.42
N TYR A 106 12.62 8.36 -1.24
CA TYR A 106 13.26 9.67 -1.55
C TYR A 106 13.24 10.10 -3.01
N PHE A 107 12.71 9.28 -3.92
CA PHE A 107 12.58 9.63 -5.34
C PHE A 107 11.18 9.22 -5.85
N GLU A 108 10.17 10.03 -5.51
CA GLU A 108 8.99 10.20 -6.36
C GLU A 108 9.31 11.22 -7.47
#